data_AF-A0A958M9S2-F1
#
_entry.id   AF-A0A958M9S2-F1
#
_cell.length_a   1.000
_cell.length_b   1.000
_cell.length_c   1.000
_cell.angle_alpha   90.00
_cell.angle_beta   90.00
_cell.angle_gamma   90.00
#
_symmetry.space_group_name_H-M   'P 1'
#
loop_
_entity.id
_entity.type
_entity.pdbx_description
1 polymer ?
#
loop_
_entity_poly.entity_id
_entity_poly.type
_entity_poly.pdbx_seq_one_letter_code
_entity_poly.pdbx_strand_id
1 'polypeptide(L)'
;KGSDRIRGKDLIKKLYDIDEEERGVQKLLDGLKKLEQLIYKFISVNELSVDPLEEQRLLTIGLKKRKHTDLFYQEAARYEKMLEQKPVTIMRLVAEWWLDHQRYFHQYAQQAGADIKWLEGSNKKLDLLIQLVKLRYLVESQNLVNVRSKGIAIEAPPGLFLNTASEKDTLEVIWLYREVLPLVKDPFNLTTARKFLYHFENKSGHLAAADRIVLAKLLYNALLRSINGPNPQGMSQLIHLSKYIVRHDLYLFEGVISDDEYLNLAIMSGVGGAFKFQDYFIHDHAKYLEENIREKAVRFVSIYRQFHLGNHEEAIRGLKELFPPNTQDKDKYVFRAKALLLRAYVAYY
;
A
#
# COMPACT_ATOMS: atom_id res chain seq x y z
N LYS A 1 -25.38 -26.17 -41.43
CA LYS A 1 -25.52 -27.47 -40.73
C LYS A 1 -25.84 -27.15 -39.27
N GLY A 2 -27.06 -27.46 -38.84
CA GLY A 2 -27.62 -26.98 -37.57
C GLY A 2 -26.81 -27.48 -36.38
N SER A 3 -26.56 -26.59 -35.41
CA SER A 3 -26.07 -27.01 -34.11
C SER A 3 -27.23 -27.75 -33.44
N ASP A 4 -27.16 -29.09 -33.40
CA ASP A 4 -28.06 -29.91 -32.61
C ASP A 4 -27.88 -29.52 -31.13
N ARG A 5 -28.71 -28.57 -30.69
CA ARG A 5 -28.81 -28.22 -29.27
C ARG A 5 -29.47 -29.41 -28.57
N ILE A 6 -28.64 -30.26 -27.99
CA ILE A 6 -29.08 -31.33 -27.10
C ILE A 6 -29.92 -30.68 -25.99
N ARG A 7 -31.17 -31.12 -25.84
CA ARG A 7 -32.03 -30.63 -24.76
C ARG A 7 -31.44 -31.09 -23.43
N GLY A 8 -31.56 -30.28 -22.37
CA GLY A 8 -30.95 -30.58 -21.07
C GLY A 8 -31.27 -31.99 -20.54
N LYS A 9 -32.48 -32.50 -20.83
CA LYS A 9 -32.91 -33.86 -20.48
C LYS A 9 -32.10 -34.96 -21.17
N ASP A 10 -31.87 -34.81 -22.48
CA ASP A 10 -31.11 -35.78 -23.28
C ASP A 10 -29.62 -35.78 -22.90
N LEU A 11 -29.10 -34.63 -22.46
CA LEU A 11 -27.74 -34.51 -21.93
C LEU A 11 -27.59 -35.20 -20.57
N ILE A 12 -28.54 -35.01 -19.65
CA ILE A 12 -28.52 -35.65 -18.33
C ILE A 12 -28.65 -37.17 -18.45
N LYS A 13 -29.55 -37.65 -19.32
CA LYS A 13 -29.71 -39.08 -19.60
C LYS A 13 -28.43 -39.67 -20.23
N LYS A 14 -27.78 -38.97 -21.18
CA LYS A 14 -26.50 -39.39 -21.76
C LYS A 14 -25.32 -39.37 -20.78
N LEU A 15 -25.28 -38.42 -19.84
CA LEU A 15 -24.15 -38.26 -18.92
C LEU A 15 -24.22 -39.21 -17.71
N TYR A 16 -25.42 -39.53 -17.24
CA TYR A 16 -25.60 -40.27 -15.99
C TYR A 16 -26.31 -41.62 -16.13
N ASP A 17 -26.80 -41.95 -17.32
CA ASP A 17 -27.57 -43.18 -17.61
C ASP A 17 -28.77 -43.36 -16.66
N ILE A 18 -29.55 -42.29 -16.49
CA ILE A 18 -30.72 -42.24 -15.59
C ILE A 18 -31.92 -41.76 -16.39
N ASP A 19 -32.99 -42.57 -16.38
CA ASP A 19 -34.27 -42.25 -17.01
C ASP A 19 -35.13 -41.29 -16.18
N GLU A 20 -34.95 -41.27 -14.86
CA GLU A 20 -35.64 -40.37 -13.94
C GLU A 20 -34.96 -38.99 -13.88
N GLU A 21 -35.59 -38.00 -14.51
CA GLU A 21 -35.08 -36.65 -14.65
C GLU A 21 -34.68 -35.99 -13.32
N GLU A 22 -35.49 -36.14 -12.26
CA GLU A 22 -35.18 -35.57 -10.94
C GLU A 22 -33.90 -36.16 -10.33
N ARG A 23 -33.69 -37.48 -10.46
CA ARG A 23 -32.46 -38.14 -9.99
C ARG A 23 -31.24 -37.75 -10.83
N GLY A 24 -31.43 -37.58 -12.13
CA GLY A 24 -30.38 -37.12 -13.05
C GLY A 24 -29.95 -35.67 -12.77
N VAL A 25 -30.91 -34.78 -12.53
CA VAL A 25 -30.65 -33.38 -12.10
C VAL A 25 -29.95 -33.36 -10.75
N GLN A 26 -30.38 -34.16 -9.78
CA GLN A 26 -29.72 -34.21 -8.47
C GLN A 26 -28.26 -34.67 -8.57
N LYS A 27 -27.96 -35.71 -9.36
CA LYS A 27 -26.56 -36.14 -9.60
C LYS A 27 -25.73 -35.07 -10.31
N LEU A 28 -26.31 -34.33 -11.25
CA LEU A 28 -25.64 -33.20 -11.89
C LEU A 28 -25.31 -32.11 -10.87
N LEU A 29 -26.27 -31.74 -10.01
CA LEU A 29 -26.07 -30.75 -8.96
C LEU A 29 -25.00 -31.19 -7.96
N ASP A 30 -25.00 -32.47 -7.56
CA ASP A 30 -23.97 -33.01 -6.67
C ASP A 30 -22.59 -33.06 -7.35
N GLY A 31 -22.55 -33.36 -8.66
CA GLY A 31 -21.35 -33.30 -9.47
C GLY A 31 -20.78 -31.88 -9.58
N LEU A 32 -21.65 -30.88 -9.80
CA LEU A 32 -21.26 -29.47 -9.83
C LEU A 32 -20.76 -28.98 -8.47
N LYS A 33 -21.43 -29.35 -7.37
CA LYS A 33 -20.94 -29.06 -6.00
C LYS A 33 -19.57 -29.70 -5.75
N LYS A 34 -19.36 -30.94 -6.19
CA LYS A 34 -18.07 -31.62 -6.06
C LYS A 34 -16.99 -30.94 -6.90
N LEU A 35 -17.31 -30.51 -8.12
CA LEU A 35 -16.41 -29.76 -8.98
C LEU A 35 -16.03 -28.43 -8.34
N GLU A 36 -17.00 -27.68 -7.82
CA GLU A 36 -16.79 -26.43 -7.09
C GLU A 36 -15.85 -26.65 -5.89
N GLN A 37 -16.09 -27.68 -5.07
CA GLN A 37 -15.20 -28.04 -3.96
C GLN A 37 -13.78 -28.38 -4.42
N LEU A 38 -13.62 -29.09 -5.54
CA LEU A 38 -12.31 -29.41 -6.11
C LEU A 38 -11.60 -28.16 -6.65
N ILE A 39 -12.33 -27.24 -7.27
CA ILE A 39 -11.80 -25.95 -7.71
C ILE A 39 -11.32 -25.14 -6.50
N TYR A 40 -12.13 -25.03 -5.44
CA TYR A 40 -11.70 -24.34 -4.22
C TYR A 40 -10.47 -25.00 -3.59
N LYS A 41 -10.43 -26.33 -3.54
CA LYS A 41 -9.27 -27.05 -3.01
C LYS A 41 -8.02 -26.84 -3.87
N PHE A 42 -8.18 -26.86 -5.19
CA PHE A 42 -7.08 -26.60 -6.13
C PHE A 42 -6.53 -25.19 -5.93
N ILE A 43 -7.39 -24.17 -5.89
CA ILE A 43 -6.99 -22.78 -5.65
C ILE A 43 -6.24 -22.69 -4.32
N SER A 44 -6.79 -23.21 -3.22
CA SER A 44 -6.13 -23.17 -1.92
C SER A 44 -4.77 -23.86 -1.90
N VAL A 45 -4.63 -25.03 -2.52
CA VAL A 45 -3.35 -25.75 -2.59
C VAL A 45 -2.34 -25.00 -3.46
N ASN A 46 -2.79 -24.43 -4.57
CA ASN A 46 -1.94 -23.66 -5.47
C ASN A 46 -1.44 -22.38 -4.79
N GLU A 47 -2.31 -21.61 -4.12
CA GLU A 47 -1.91 -20.43 -3.35
C GLU A 47 -0.91 -20.77 -2.24
N LEU A 48 -1.11 -21.89 -1.52
CA LEU A 48 -0.16 -22.35 -0.51
C LEU A 48 1.21 -22.72 -1.08
N SER A 49 1.26 -23.27 -2.30
CA SER A 49 2.53 -23.59 -2.96
C SER A 49 3.31 -22.35 -3.41
N VAL A 50 2.64 -21.20 -3.49
CA VAL A 50 3.23 -19.92 -3.92
C VAL A 50 3.70 -19.07 -2.74
N ASP A 51 3.18 -19.31 -1.52
CA ASP A 51 3.64 -18.64 -0.28
C ASP A 51 4.39 -19.58 0.68
N PRO A 52 5.73 -19.61 0.63
CA PRO A 52 6.56 -20.43 1.52
C PRO A 52 6.35 -20.18 3.01
N LEU A 53 5.88 -18.99 3.42
CA LEU A 53 5.65 -18.72 4.85
C LEU A 53 4.40 -19.44 5.35
N GLU A 54 3.32 -19.39 4.57
CA GLU A 54 2.06 -20.02 4.96
C GLU A 54 2.19 -21.55 4.89
N GLU A 55 2.92 -22.08 3.91
CA GLU A 55 3.32 -23.49 3.88
C GLU A 55 4.07 -23.89 5.16
N GLN A 56 5.12 -23.15 5.53
CA GLN A 56 5.93 -23.44 6.72
C GLN A 56 5.12 -23.33 8.02
N ARG A 57 4.18 -22.38 8.08
CA ARG A 57 3.25 -22.22 9.20
C ARG A 57 2.33 -23.44 9.34
N LEU A 58 1.72 -23.89 8.24
CA LEU A 58 0.86 -25.06 8.23
C LEU A 58 1.61 -26.34 8.57
N LEU A 59 2.85 -26.48 8.09
CA LEU A 59 3.72 -27.60 8.45
C LEU A 59 4.00 -27.62 9.95
N THR A 60 4.37 -26.47 10.53
CA THR A 60 4.61 -26.32 11.98
C THR A 60 3.36 -26.68 12.79
N ILE A 61 2.17 -26.22 12.38
CA ILE A 61 0.88 -26.60 12.98
C ILE A 61 0.66 -28.11 12.89
N GLY A 62 0.89 -28.68 11.71
CA GLY A 62 0.70 -30.09 11.44
C GLY A 62 1.58 -31.01 12.27
N LEU A 63 2.85 -30.63 12.46
CA LEU A 63 3.82 -31.38 13.27
C LEU A 63 3.47 -31.31 14.76
N LYS A 64 3.10 -30.12 15.26
CA LYS A 64 2.61 -29.94 16.63
C LYS A 64 1.36 -30.78 16.92
N LYS A 65 0.36 -30.73 16.03
CA LYS A 65 -0.89 -31.52 16.18
C LYS A 65 -0.63 -33.02 16.24
N ARG A 66 0.36 -33.51 15.50
CA ARG A 66 0.75 -34.93 15.46
C ARG A 66 1.77 -35.32 16.54
N LYS A 67 2.18 -34.38 17.39
CA LYS A 67 3.15 -34.58 18.49
C LYS A 67 4.54 -35.05 18.01
N HIS A 68 4.97 -34.61 16.83
CA HIS A 68 6.33 -34.87 16.34
C HIS A 68 7.30 -33.79 16.86
N THR A 69 7.72 -33.89 18.13
CA THR A 69 8.47 -32.85 18.84
C THR A 69 9.77 -32.43 18.14
N ASP A 70 10.62 -33.38 17.75
CA ASP A 70 11.92 -33.06 17.15
C ASP A 70 11.76 -32.37 15.80
N LEU A 71 10.87 -32.91 14.95
CA LEU A 71 10.54 -32.31 13.66
C LEU A 71 9.91 -30.93 13.83
N PHE A 72 9.04 -30.76 14.83
CA PHE A 72 8.44 -29.46 15.14
C PHE A 72 9.53 -28.41 15.44
N TYR A 73 10.50 -28.71 16.30
CA TYR A 73 11.56 -27.75 16.63
C TYR A 73 12.51 -27.49 15.46
N GLN A 74 12.81 -28.52 14.65
CA GLN A 74 13.60 -28.36 13.42
C GLN A 74 12.90 -27.42 12.44
N GLU A 75 11.63 -27.65 12.16
CA GLU A 75 10.84 -26.80 11.25
C GLU A 75 10.60 -25.40 11.81
N ALA A 76 10.44 -25.28 13.13
CA ALA A 76 10.33 -23.99 13.78
C ALA A 76 11.63 -23.19 13.65
N ALA A 77 12.80 -23.82 13.76
CA ALA A 77 14.09 -23.15 13.57
C ALA A 77 14.31 -22.74 12.10
N ARG A 78 13.85 -23.55 11.14
CA ARG A 78 13.85 -23.16 9.71
C ARG A 78 12.94 -21.97 9.46
N TYR A 79 11.74 -21.99 10.05
CA TYR A 79 10.79 -20.89 9.90
C TYR A 79 11.35 -19.57 10.45
N GLU A 80 11.98 -19.60 11.62
CA GLU A 80 12.65 -18.42 12.20
C GLU A 80 13.71 -17.84 11.26
N LYS A 81 14.61 -18.68 10.70
CA LYS A 81 15.61 -18.23 9.72
C LYS A 81 14.99 -17.62 8.46
N MET A 82 13.87 -18.17 7.99
CA MET A 82 13.14 -17.61 6.85
C MET A 82 12.55 -16.23 7.17
N LEU A 83 12.05 -16.04 8.40
CA LEU A 83 11.51 -14.75 8.86
C LEU A 83 12.61 -13.70 9.01
N GLU A 84 13.78 -14.08 9.53
CA GLU A 84 14.94 -13.18 9.69
C GLU A 84 15.43 -12.57 8.37
N GLN A 85 15.32 -13.31 7.26
CA GLN A 85 15.72 -12.87 5.93
C GLN A 85 14.71 -11.90 5.28
N LYS A 86 13.50 -11.77 5.82
CA LYS A 86 12.45 -10.91 5.27
C LYS A 86 12.44 -9.54 5.93
N PRO A 87 12.05 -8.47 5.24
CA PRO A 87 11.89 -7.16 5.88
C PRO A 87 10.84 -7.21 6.99
N VAL A 88 11.03 -6.37 8.02
CA VAL A 88 10.08 -6.24 9.12
C VAL A 88 8.76 -5.70 8.58
N THR A 89 7.69 -6.45 8.82
CA THR A 89 6.31 -6.11 8.47
C THR A 89 5.38 -6.52 9.59
N ILE A 90 4.13 -6.03 9.56
CA ILE A 90 3.06 -6.54 10.45
C ILE A 90 2.95 -8.06 10.34
N MET A 91 2.93 -8.62 9.13
CA MET A 91 2.81 -10.06 8.90
C MET A 91 4.02 -10.84 9.43
N ARG A 92 5.24 -10.32 9.25
CA ARG A 92 6.44 -10.92 9.84
C ARG A 92 6.36 -10.91 11.38
N LEU A 93 5.99 -9.80 12.01
CA LEU A 93 5.87 -9.73 13.47
C LEU A 93 4.78 -10.66 14.01
N VAL A 94 3.66 -10.81 13.30
CA VAL A 94 2.61 -11.80 13.62
C VAL A 94 3.17 -13.21 13.55
N ALA A 95 3.91 -13.55 12.50
CA ALA A 95 4.51 -14.87 12.31
C ALA A 95 5.55 -15.18 13.40
N GLU A 96 6.42 -14.22 13.72
CA GLU A 96 7.43 -14.36 14.76
C GLU A 96 6.81 -14.52 16.15
N TRP A 97 5.80 -13.70 16.49
CA TRP A 97 5.04 -13.83 17.73
C TRP A 97 4.38 -15.21 17.82
N TRP A 98 3.69 -15.61 16.76
CA TRP A 98 2.98 -16.86 16.70
C TRP A 98 3.93 -18.05 16.87
N LEU A 99 5.11 -18.01 16.25
CA LEU A 99 6.10 -19.08 16.31
C LEU A 99 6.65 -19.28 17.73
N ASP A 100 7.03 -18.20 18.40
CA ASP A 100 7.48 -18.26 19.80
C ASP A 100 6.37 -18.76 20.71
N HIS A 101 5.14 -18.30 20.49
CA HIS A 101 3.96 -18.79 21.19
C HIS A 101 3.75 -20.29 20.96
N GLN A 102 3.93 -20.79 19.73
CA GLN A 102 3.80 -22.22 19.47
C GLN A 102 4.87 -23.05 20.17
N ARG A 103 6.12 -22.56 20.20
CA ARG A 103 7.26 -23.21 20.88
C ARG A 103 7.01 -23.30 22.38
N TYR A 104 6.63 -22.18 23.02
CA TYR A 104 6.34 -22.14 24.46
C TYR A 104 5.18 -23.07 24.86
N PHE A 105 4.06 -23.03 24.12
CA PHE A 105 2.88 -23.85 24.41
C PHE A 105 2.92 -25.24 23.72
N HIS A 106 4.09 -25.76 23.35
CA HIS A 106 4.23 -27.15 22.93
C HIS A 106 4.28 -28.05 24.16
N GLN A 107 3.55 -29.18 24.17
CA GLN A 107 3.31 -30.03 25.37
C GLN A 107 4.58 -30.57 26.06
N TYR A 108 5.74 -30.45 25.43
CA TYR A 108 7.04 -30.92 25.94
C TYR A 108 8.05 -29.79 26.21
N ALA A 109 7.66 -28.52 26.07
CA ALA A 109 8.52 -27.39 26.39
C ALA A 109 8.80 -27.31 27.90
N GLN A 110 7.78 -27.57 28.75
CA GLN A 110 7.74 -27.40 30.21
C GLN A 110 8.87 -28.04 31.07
N GLN A 111 9.88 -28.69 30.49
CA GLN A 111 10.86 -29.48 31.23
C GLN A 111 12.24 -28.82 31.46
N ALA A 112 12.59 -27.66 30.88
CA ALA A 112 14.00 -27.24 31.00
C ALA A 112 14.35 -25.75 30.76
N GLY A 113 13.68 -24.76 31.36
CA GLY A 113 14.21 -23.40 31.54
C GLY A 113 14.49 -22.52 30.29
N ALA A 114 14.59 -23.12 29.10
CA ALA A 114 14.67 -22.47 27.80
C ALA A 114 13.33 -21.83 27.39
N ASP A 115 12.24 -22.24 28.04
CA ASP A 115 10.87 -21.81 27.75
C ASP A 115 10.64 -20.33 28.04
N ILE A 116 11.29 -19.78 29.08
CA ILE A 116 11.12 -18.39 29.48
C ILE A 116 11.53 -17.45 28.33
N LYS A 117 12.58 -17.81 27.57
CA LYS A 117 13.04 -17.00 26.43
C LYS A 117 12.00 -16.92 25.32
N TRP A 118 11.25 -17.98 25.04
CA TRP A 118 10.18 -17.93 24.05
C TRP A 118 8.96 -17.16 24.54
N LEU A 119 8.64 -17.24 25.84
CA LEU A 119 7.59 -16.42 26.41
C LEU A 119 7.94 -14.92 26.35
N GLU A 120 9.16 -14.56 26.76
CA GLU A 120 9.68 -13.19 26.67
C GLU A 120 9.76 -12.71 25.22
N GLY A 121 10.27 -13.54 24.31
CA GLY A 121 10.34 -13.27 22.88
C GLY A 121 8.95 -13.02 22.27
N SER A 122 7.99 -13.90 22.57
CA SER A 122 6.59 -13.74 22.17
C SER A 122 6.02 -12.42 22.70
N ASN A 123 6.19 -12.11 23.98
CA ASN A 123 5.67 -10.87 24.54
C ASN A 123 6.29 -9.64 23.87
N LYS A 124 7.61 -9.62 23.68
CA LYS A 124 8.31 -8.52 22.99
C LYS A 124 7.82 -8.34 21.54
N LYS A 125 7.62 -9.43 20.80
CA LYS A 125 7.11 -9.39 19.42
C LYS A 125 5.67 -8.90 19.35
N LEU A 126 4.83 -9.28 20.32
CA LEU A 126 3.46 -8.76 20.46
C LEU A 126 3.46 -7.25 20.73
N ASP A 127 4.32 -6.77 21.63
CA ASP A 127 4.46 -5.33 21.91
C ASP A 127 4.88 -4.56 20.66
N LEU A 128 5.88 -5.05 19.92
CA LEU A 128 6.34 -4.45 18.67
C LEU A 128 5.26 -4.43 17.59
N LEU A 129 4.48 -5.52 17.47
CA LEU A 129 3.33 -5.61 16.57
C LEU A 129 2.28 -4.54 16.91
N ILE A 130 1.88 -4.45 18.18
CA ILE A 130 0.89 -3.48 18.65
C ILE A 130 1.39 -2.05 18.41
N GLN A 131 2.66 -1.78 18.69
CA GLN A 131 3.26 -0.46 18.44
C GLN A 131 3.22 -0.09 16.96
N LEU A 132 3.66 -0.98 16.06
CA LEU A 132 3.69 -0.71 14.61
C LEU A 132 2.27 -0.48 14.06
N VAL A 133 1.32 -1.33 14.43
CA VAL A 133 -0.09 -1.21 13.98
C VAL A 133 -0.70 0.10 14.47
N LYS A 134 -0.54 0.43 15.76
CA LYS A 134 -1.06 1.68 16.33
C LYS A 134 -0.43 2.91 15.69
N LEU A 135 0.88 2.90 15.47
CA LEU A 135 1.58 4.00 14.81
C LEU A 135 1.07 4.20 13.38
N ARG A 136 0.90 3.14 12.60
CA ARG A 136 0.33 3.23 11.24
C ARG A 136 -1.07 3.85 11.26
N TYR A 137 -1.95 3.40 12.14
CA TYR A 137 -3.29 3.98 12.25
C TYR A 137 -3.27 5.44 12.72
N LEU A 138 -2.39 5.77 13.66
CA LEU A 138 -2.27 7.12 14.18
C LEU A 138 -1.78 8.11 13.12
N VAL A 139 -0.72 7.76 12.36
CA VAL A 139 -0.22 8.64 11.29
C VAL A 139 -1.22 8.79 10.15
N GLU A 140 -1.92 7.71 9.79
CA GLU A 140 -2.92 7.75 8.72
C GLU A 140 -4.17 8.52 9.15
N SER A 141 -4.64 8.31 10.38
CA SER A 141 -5.72 9.11 10.99
C SER A 141 -5.39 10.59 10.95
N GLN A 142 -4.20 10.98 11.40
CA GLN A 142 -3.78 12.37 11.39
C GLN A 142 -3.66 12.92 9.96
N ASN A 143 -3.08 12.15 9.03
CA ASN A 143 -3.00 12.51 7.61
C ASN A 143 -4.39 12.72 7.01
N LEU A 144 -5.35 11.83 7.32
CA LEU A 144 -6.74 11.95 6.86
C LEU A 144 -7.45 13.16 7.46
N VAL A 145 -7.28 13.46 8.76
CA VAL A 145 -7.81 14.71 9.37
C VAL A 145 -7.28 15.94 8.62
N ASN A 146 -6.02 15.91 8.23
CA ASN A 146 -5.36 17.02 7.57
C ASN A 146 -5.73 17.15 6.08
N VAL A 147 -6.06 16.05 5.40
CA VAL A 147 -6.40 16.01 3.96
C VAL A 147 -7.91 16.08 3.73
N ARG A 148 -8.69 15.47 4.61
CA ARG A 148 -10.15 15.35 4.54
C ARG A 148 -10.72 15.95 5.81
N SER A 149 -11.57 16.96 5.69
CA SER A 149 -12.26 17.63 6.79
C SER A 149 -13.21 16.75 7.64
N LYS A 150 -13.15 15.41 7.47
CA LYS A 150 -13.92 14.38 8.19
C LYS A 150 -13.02 13.21 8.63
N GLY A 151 -11.92 13.48 9.32
CA GLY A 151 -11.07 12.43 9.90
C GLY A 151 -11.51 12.02 11.30
N ILE A 152 -11.32 10.73 11.65
CA ILE A 152 -11.43 10.26 13.05
C ILE A 152 -10.07 10.53 13.69
N ALA A 153 -10.00 11.41 14.69
CA ALA A 153 -8.78 11.62 15.45
C ALA A 153 -8.58 10.43 16.41
N ILE A 154 -7.54 9.64 16.16
CA ILE A 154 -7.13 8.58 17.09
C ILE A 154 -6.14 9.19 18.08
N GLU A 155 -6.44 9.10 19.38
CA GLU A 155 -5.49 9.52 20.39
C GLU A 155 -4.34 8.51 20.51
N ALA A 156 -3.13 9.02 20.67
CA ALA A 156 -1.98 8.17 20.93
C ALA A 156 -2.10 7.62 22.37
N PRO A 157 -2.14 6.29 22.56
CA PRO A 157 -2.27 5.74 23.90
C PRO A 157 -1.06 6.14 24.77
N PRO A 158 -1.26 6.38 26.08
CA PRO A 158 -0.18 6.62 27.02
C PRO A 158 0.86 5.49 26.91
N GLY A 159 2.12 5.85 26.72
CA GLY A 159 3.20 4.88 26.64
C GLY A 159 3.54 4.31 25.26
N LEU A 160 2.80 4.66 24.19
CA LEU A 160 3.20 4.29 22.81
C LEU A 160 4.64 4.75 22.47
N PHE A 161 5.08 5.82 23.13
CA PHE A 161 6.41 6.40 23.00
C PHE A 161 7.34 6.14 24.20
N LEU A 162 6.85 5.54 25.30
CA LEU A 162 7.59 5.51 26.58
C LEU A 162 8.47 4.26 26.76
N ASN A 163 8.32 3.20 25.95
CA ASN A 163 9.01 1.93 26.19
C ASN A 163 9.66 1.32 24.95
N THR A 164 10.66 1.99 24.40
CA THR A 164 11.73 1.28 23.69
C THR A 164 13.05 1.83 24.20
N ALA A 165 13.67 1.05 25.08
CA ALA A 165 15.05 1.20 25.49
C ALA A 165 15.91 1.57 24.28
N SER A 166 16.61 2.71 24.37
CA SER A 166 17.59 3.20 23.39
C SER A 166 17.18 3.23 21.90
N GLU A 167 17.68 4.22 21.16
CA GLU A 167 17.52 4.26 19.69
C GLU A 167 18.08 3.00 18.99
N LYS A 168 18.95 2.24 19.68
CA LYS A 168 19.58 1.02 19.16
C LYS A 168 18.68 -0.22 19.19
N ASP A 169 17.66 -0.29 20.04
CA ASP A 169 16.83 -1.50 20.16
C ASP A 169 15.46 -1.39 19.47
N THR A 170 15.16 -0.25 18.86
CA THR A 170 13.90 -0.01 18.15
C THR A 170 14.00 -0.45 16.69
N LEU A 171 13.00 -1.19 16.20
CA LEU A 171 12.92 -1.56 14.79
C LEU A 171 12.87 -0.31 13.90
N GLU A 172 13.68 -0.27 12.84
CA GLU A 172 13.85 0.91 11.98
C GLU A 172 12.50 1.47 11.46
N VAL A 173 11.58 0.58 11.08
CA VAL A 173 10.23 0.96 10.62
C VAL A 173 9.42 1.67 11.71
N ILE A 174 9.49 1.22 12.96
CA ILE A 174 8.79 1.84 14.09
C ILE A 174 9.36 3.22 14.36
N TRP A 175 10.68 3.34 14.34
CA TRP A 175 11.37 4.62 14.52
C TRP A 175 10.97 5.63 13.43
N LEU A 176 10.95 5.22 12.15
CA LEU A 176 10.49 6.10 11.06
C LEU A 176 9.03 6.56 11.24
N TYR A 177 8.13 5.66 11.65
CA TYR A 177 6.74 6.07 11.92
C TYR A 177 6.62 7.05 13.09
N ARG A 178 7.48 6.94 14.11
CA ARG A 178 7.53 7.92 15.20
C ARG A 178 8.05 9.27 14.72
N GLU A 179 9.08 9.28 13.88
CA GLU A 179 9.67 10.52 13.36
C GLU A 179 8.79 11.26 12.34
N VAL A 180 7.98 10.53 11.55
CA VAL A 180 7.06 11.18 10.61
C VAL A 180 5.85 11.79 11.32
N LEU A 181 5.46 11.28 12.49
CA LEU A 181 4.25 11.72 13.18
C LEU A 181 4.26 13.23 13.56
N PRO A 182 5.34 13.80 14.13
CA PRO A 182 5.46 15.23 14.34
C PRO A 182 5.27 16.05 13.06
N LEU A 183 5.78 15.58 11.91
CA LEU A 183 5.65 16.27 10.63
C LEU A 183 4.22 16.25 10.10
N VAL A 184 3.49 15.18 10.38
CA VAL A 184 2.07 15.11 10.02
C VAL A 184 1.27 16.09 10.89
N LYS A 185 1.62 16.26 12.17
CA LYS A 185 0.95 17.20 13.09
C LYS A 185 1.32 18.66 12.84
N ASP A 186 2.60 18.95 12.68
CA ASP A 186 3.15 20.27 12.40
C ASP A 186 3.96 20.24 11.08
N PRO A 187 3.32 20.49 9.93
CA PRO A 187 3.97 20.41 8.63
C PRO A 187 5.01 21.52 8.40
N PHE A 188 5.09 22.55 9.25
CA PHE A 188 5.95 23.72 9.03
C PHE A 188 7.38 23.52 9.52
N ASN A 189 7.67 22.42 10.23
CA ASN A 189 9.02 22.14 10.74
C ASN A 189 9.92 21.50 9.66
N LEU A 190 10.48 22.33 8.78
CA LEU A 190 11.35 21.88 7.69
C LEU A 190 12.67 21.25 8.13
N THR A 191 13.16 21.58 9.33
CA THR A 191 14.36 20.97 9.89
C THR A 191 14.12 19.50 10.20
N THR A 192 12.99 19.19 10.85
CA THR A 192 12.56 17.81 11.10
C THR A 192 12.29 17.10 9.78
N ALA A 193 11.69 17.77 8.78
CA ALA A 193 11.41 17.15 7.48
C ALA A 193 12.70 16.76 6.74
N ARG A 194 13.72 17.63 6.78
CA ARG A 194 15.04 17.34 6.18
C ARG A 194 15.74 16.18 6.87
N LYS A 195 15.72 16.14 8.21
CA LYS A 195 16.29 15.03 8.98
C LYS A 195 15.58 13.72 8.64
N PHE A 196 14.25 13.71 8.69
CA PHE A 196 13.45 12.54 8.35
C PHE A 196 13.76 12.06 6.93
N LEU A 197 13.79 12.95 5.94
CA LEU A 197 14.10 12.62 4.55
C LEU A 197 15.48 11.94 4.42
N TYR A 198 16.52 12.52 5.04
CA TYR A 198 17.85 11.93 5.07
C TYR A 198 17.84 10.50 5.66
N HIS A 199 17.14 10.30 6.76
CA HIS A 199 17.06 8.96 7.37
C HIS A 199 16.22 8.00 6.55
N PHE A 200 15.11 8.45 5.97
CA PHE A 200 14.26 7.67 5.10
C PHE A 200 15.03 7.17 3.87
N GLU A 201 15.77 8.04 3.18
CA GLU A 201 16.57 7.66 2.01
C GLU A 201 17.64 6.63 2.35
N ASN A 202 18.33 6.80 3.49
CA ASN A 202 19.39 5.89 3.93
C ASN A 202 18.87 4.53 4.46
N LYS A 203 17.62 4.47 4.92
CA LYS A 203 17.07 3.27 5.59
C LYS A 203 15.96 2.56 4.82
N SER A 204 15.33 3.23 3.84
CA SER A 204 14.17 2.70 3.14
C SER A 204 14.43 1.38 2.40
N GLY A 205 15.67 1.10 2.01
CA GLY A 205 16.06 -0.17 1.37
C GLY A 205 15.72 -1.42 2.20
N HIS A 206 15.73 -1.32 3.54
CA HIS A 206 15.40 -2.43 4.44
C HIS A 206 13.90 -2.52 4.80
N LEU A 207 13.11 -1.52 4.41
CA LEU A 207 11.67 -1.50 4.69
C LEU A 207 10.92 -2.35 3.68
N ALA A 208 9.75 -2.86 4.05
CA ALA A 208 8.85 -3.43 3.06
C ALA A 208 8.30 -2.35 2.12
N ALA A 209 7.99 -2.73 0.87
CA ALA A 209 7.53 -1.79 -0.16
C ALA A 209 6.32 -0.94 0.29
N ALA A 210 5.35 -1.59 0.96
CA ALA A 210 4.17 -0.90 1.49
C ALA A 210 4.53 0.20 2.51
N ASP A 211 5.47 -0.06 3.41
CA ASP A 211 5.93 0.94 4.39
C ASP A 211 6.63 2.12 3.71
N ARG A 212 7.46 1.86 2.68
CA ARG A 212 8.13 2.92 1.91
C ARG A 212 7.12 3.86 1.25
N ILE A 213 6.09 3.29 0.60
CA ILE A 213 5.04 4.05 -0.07
C ILE A 213 4.28 4.91 0.95
N VAL A 214 3.85 4.32 2.07
CA VAL A 214 3.10 5.04 3.10
C VAL A 214 3.92 6.18 3.69
N LEU A 215 5.16 5.92 4.12
CA LEU A 215 6.03 6.93 4.71
C LEU A 215 6.35 8.07 3.72
N ALA A 216 6.61 7.74 2.46
CA ALA A 216 6.85 8.73 1.42
C ALA A 216 5.61 9.62 1.20
N LYS A 217 4.41 9.03 1.14
CA LYS A 217 3.15 9.78 1.00
C LYS A 217 2.87 10.70 2.19
N LEU A 218 3.12 10.23 3.41
CA LEU A 218 2.95 11.06 4.62
C LEU A 218 3.89 12.28 4.59
N LEU A 219 5.15 12.08 4.22
CA LEU A 219 6.11 13.17 4.08
C LEU A 219 5.73 14.12 2.93
N TYR A 220 5.30 13.58 1.79
CA TYR A 220 4.84 14.36 0.64
C TYR A 220 3.67 15.27 1.02
N ASN A 221 2.66 14.73 1.69
CA ASN A 221 1.49 15.50 2.15
C ASN A 221 1.87 16.54 3.22
N ALA A 222 2.83 16.25 4.11
CA ALA A 222 3.34 17.22 5.07
C ALA A 222 4.02 18.41 4.34
N LEU A 223 4.92 18.12 3.40
CA LEU A 223 5.62 19.14 2.63
C LEU A 223 4.67 19.95 1.73
N LEU A 224 3.68 19.30 1.11
CA LEU A 224 2.67 19.98 0.30
C LEU A 224 1.86 21.00 1.12
N ARG A 225 1.55 20.67 2.38
CA ARG A 225 0.86 21.59 3.30
C ARG A 225 1.75 22.75 3.73
N SER A 226 3.04 22.52 3.97
CA SER A 226 4.02 23.58 4.25
C SER A 226 4.07 24.62 3.12
N ILE A 227 3.98 24.15 1.86
CA ILE A 227 4.01 25.03 0.68
C ILE A 227 2.71 25.84 0.54
N ASN A 228 1.56 25.25 0.87
CA ASN A 228 0.26 25.90 0.76
C ASN A 228 -0.12 26.74 2.00
N GLY A 229 0.78 26.85 2.99
CA GLY A 229 0.52 27.59 4.21
C GLY A 229 0.85 29.10 4.14
N PRO A 230 0.78 29.81 5.28
CA PRO A 230 0.95 31.26 5.34
C PRO A 230 2.36 31.73 4.96
N ASN A 231 3.36 30.86 5.12
CA ASN A 231 4.74 31.11 4.77
C ASN A 231 5.21 29.94 3.88
N PRO A 232 5.04 30.03 2.55
CA PRO A 232 5.37 28.96 1.63
C PRO A 232 6.85 28.58 1.71
N GLN A 233 7.13 27.42 2.29
CA GLN A 233 8.49 26.89 2.38
C GLN A 233 8.47 25.37 2.11
N GLY A 234 9.63 24.82 1.72
CA GLY A 234 9.79 23.37 1.55
C GLY A 234 9.66 22.87 0.11
N MET A 235 9.49 23.76 -0.88
CA MET A 235 9.43 23.37 -2.30
C MET A 235 10.66 22.57 -2.74
N SER A 236 11.87 22.99 -2.36
CA SER A 236 13.10 22.24 -2.69
C SER A 236 13.08 20.81 -2.13
N GLN A 237 12.61 20.63 -0.89
CA GLN A 237 12.49 19.33 -0.25
C GLN A 237 11.40 18.48 -0.93
N LEU A 238 10.29 19.10 -1.34
CA LEU A 238 9.24 18.40 -2.08
C LEU A 238 9.77 17.90 -3.43
N ILE A 239 10.46 18.75 -4.20
CA ILE A 239 11.06 18.35 -5.48
C ILE A 239 12.09 17.23 -5.30
N HIS A 240 12.92 17.31 -4.25
CA HIS A 240 13.87 16.25 -3.91
C HIS A 240 13.15 14.94 -3.62
N LEU A 241 12.13 14.97 -2.76
CA LEU A 241 11.29 13.81 -2.45
C LEU A 241 10.56 13.27 -3.68
N SER A 242 10.02 14.11 -4.56
CA SER A 242 9.36 13.68 -5.80
C SER A 242 10.30 12.89 -6.70
N LYS A 243 11.54 13.37 -6.87
CA LYS A 243 12.56 12.65 -7.63
C LYS A 243 12.90 11.30 -6.99
N TYR A 244 12.99 11.26 -5.66
CA TYR A 244 13.20 10.03 -4.91
C TYR A 244 12.04 9.04 -5.11
N ILE A 245 10.80 9.50 -4.93
CA ILE A 245 9.58 8.71 -5.13
C ILE A 245 9.54 8.12 -6.54
N VAL A 246 9.81 8.94 -7.57
CA VAL A 246 9.79 8.51 -8.96
C VAL A 246 10.89 7.50 -9.27
N ARG A 247 12.12 7.74 -8.79
CA ARG A 247 13.27 6.84 -9.00
C ARG A 247 13.06 5.44 -8.40
N HIS A 248 12.30 5.35 -7.31
CA HIS A 248 12.07 4.12 -6.57
C HIS A 248 10.65 3.57 -6.72
N ASP A 249 9.88 4.07 -7.69
CA ASP A 249 8.49 3.65 -7.97
C ASP A 249 7.54 3.70 -6.76
N LEU A 250 7.79 4.60 -5.80
CA LEU A 250 7.02 4.73 -4.55
C LEU A 250 5.66 5.43 -4.72
N TYR A 251 5.21 5.59 -5.96
CA TYR A 251 3.92 6.16 -6.34
C TYR A 251 3.00 5.13 -6.99
N LEU A 252 3.52 3.94 -7.33
CA LEU A 252 2.76 2.84 -7.92
C LEU A 252 2.08 2.01 -6.84
N PHE A 253 0.79 1.75 -7.01
CA PHE A 253 0.05 0.74 -6.27
C PHE A 253 -0.36 -0.35 -7.26
N GLU A 254 0.13 -1.57 -7.05
CA GLU A 254 -0.13 -2.71 -7.96
C GLU A 254 0.24 -2.41 -9.43
N GLY A 255 1.27 -1.59 -9.65
CA GLY A 255 1.75 -1.21 -10.98
C GLY A 255 0.98 -0.06 -11.65
N VAL A 256 0.00 0.54 -10.95
CA VAL A 256 -0.82 1.65 -11.46
C VAL A 256 -0.57 2.91 -10.63
N ILE A 257 -0.58 4.07 -11.29
CA ILE A 257 -0.62 5.38 -10.63
C ILE A 257 -2.02 5.97 -10.72
N SER A 258 -2.55 6.49 -9.61
CA SER A 258 -3.77 7.29 -9.69
C SER A 258 -3.48 8.62 -10.37
N ASP A 259 -4.44 9.14 -11.10
CA ASP A 259 -4.31 10.45 -11.73
C ASP A 259 -4.13 11.60 -10.73
N ASP A 260 -4.72 11.53 -9.53
CA ASP A 260 -4.44 12.53 -8.49
C ASP A 260 -2.96 12.54 -8.09
N GLU A 261 -2.35 11.37 -7.91
CA GLU A 261 -0.92 11.24 -7.60
C GLU A 261 -0.07 11.72 -8.80
N TYR A 262 -0.45 11.33 -10.02
CA TYR A 262 0.21 11.75 -11.25
C TYR A 262 0.20 13.27 -11.43
N LEU A 263 -0.98 13.89 -11.29
CA LEU A 263 -1.15 15.34 -11.38
C LEU A 263 -0.36 16.04 -10.28
N ASN A 264 -0.41 15.54 -9.04
CA ASN A 264 0.31 16.16 -7.94
C ASN A 264 1.82 16.14 -8.17
N LEU A 265 2.41 15.00 -8.55
CA LEU A 265 3.84 14.91 -8.83
C LEU A 265 4.25 15.82 -10.00
N ALA A 266 3.50 15.80 -11.09
CA ALA A 266 3.87 16.55 -12.29
C ALA A 266 3.65 18.06 -12.15
N ILE A 267 2.51 18.49 -11.60
CA ILE A 267 2.19 19.91 -11.40
C ILE A 267 3.14 20.53 -10.38
N MET A 268 3.37 19.87 -9.24
CA MET A 268 4.29 20.41 -8.23
C MET A 268 5.72 20.52 -8.75
N SER A 269 6.14 19.64 -9.66
CA SER A 269 7.40 19.77 -10.38
C SER A 269 7.50 21.03 -11.22
N GLY A 270 6.42 21.39 -11.94
CA GLY A 270 6.33 22.65 -12.68
C GLY A 270 6.33 23.88 -11.78
N VAL A 271 5.57 23.85 -10.67
CA VAL A 271 5.55 24.93 -9.66
C VAL A 271 6.95 25.16 -9.07
N GLY A 272 7.71 24.09 -8.81
CA GLY A 272 9.07 24.17 -8.31
C GLY A 272 10.15 24.46 -9.37
N GLY A 273 9.77 24.75 -10.62
CA GLY A 273 10.70 25.06 -11.72
C GLY A 273 11.50 23.85 -12.24
N ALA A 274 11.14 22.63 -11.84
CA ALA A 274 11.84 21.40 -12.22
C ALA A 274 11.35 20.86 -13.58
N PHE A 275 11.26 21.71 -14.61
CA PHE A 275 10.63 21.38 -15.90
C PHE A 275 11.27 20.18 -16.61
N LYS A 276 12.59 20.02 -16.57
CA LYS A 276 13.26 18.84 -17.15
C LYS A 276 12.80 17.54 -16.49
N PHE A 277 12.61 17.56 -15.17
CA PHE A 277 12.11 16.41 -14.43
C PHE A 277 10.62 16.18 -14.72
N GLN A 278 9.85 17.25 -14.84
CA GLN A 278 8.44 17.18 -15.25
C GLN A 278 8.29 16.53 -16.63
N ASP A 279 9.10 16.91 -17.61
CA ASP A 279 9.07 16.36 -18.97
C ASP A 279 9.41 14.87 -18.99
N TYR A 280 10.48 14.49 -18.28
CA TYR A 280 10.83 13.09 -18.05
C TYR A 280 9.66 12.31 -17.42
N PHE A 281 9.07 12.84 -16.35
CA PHE A 281 7.97 12.17 -15.66
C PHE A 281 6.75 11.96 -16.56
N ILE A 282 6.34 13.00 -17.30
CA ILE A 282 5.19 12.91 -18.22
C ILE A 282 5.43 11.86 -19.30
N HIS A 283 6.62 11.85 -19.91
CA HIS A 283 6.91 10.96 -21.01
C HIS A 283 7.02 9.50 -20.55
N ASP A 284 7.78 9.23 -19.47
CA ASP A 284 8.14 7.86 -19.09
C ASP A 284 7.12 7.19 -18.19
N HIS A 285 6.30 7.96 -17.46
CA HIS A 285 5.40 7.44 -16.43
C HIS A 285 3.92 7.52 -16.81
N ALA A 286 3.53 8.18 -17.92
CA ALA A 286 2.15 8.19 -18.39
C ALA A 286 1.58 6.78 -18.67
N LYS A 287 2.44 5.81 -19.00
CA LYS A 287 2.05 4.41 -19.24
C LYS A 287 1.44 3.72 -18.01
N TYR A 288 1.70 4.22 -16.80
CA TYR A 288 1.17 3.66 -15.56
C TYR A 288 -0.24 4.18 -15.21
N LEU A 289 -0.76 5.16 -15.95
CA LEU A 289 -2.15 5.59 -15.84
C LEU A 289 -3.08 4.60 -16.54
N GLU A 290 -4.29 4.44 -15.99
CA GLU A 290 -5.37 3.73 -16.66
C GLU A 290 -5.67 4.35 -18.04
N GLU A 291 -5.97 3.50 -19.01
CA GLU A 291 -6.09 3.90 -20.42
C GLU A 291 -7.19 4.95 -20.65
N ASN A 292 -8.32 4.82 -19.94
CA ASN A 292 -9.47 5.71 -20.01
C ASN A 292 -9.20 7.14 -19.49
N ILE A 293 -8.22 7.35 -18.62
CA ILE A 293 -7.90 8.67 -18.04
C ILE A 293 -6.57 9.25 -18.55
N ARG A 294 -5.71 8.42 -19.15
CA ARG A 294 -4.32 8.75 -19.50
C ARG A 294 -4.20 10.01 -20.36
N GLU A 295 -4.89 10.05 -21.50
CA GLU A 295 -4.78 11.19 -22.43
C GLU A 295 -5.21 12.50 -21.74
N LYS A 296 -6.31 12.46 -21.00
CA LYS A 296 -6.84 13.63 -20.30
C LYS A 296 -5.89 14.14 -19.23
N ALA A 297 -5.37 13.25 -18.39
CA ALA A 297 -4.41 13.61 -17.34
C ALA A 297 -3.12 14.19 -17.94
N VAL A 298 -2.57 13.56 -18.98
CA VAL A 298 -1.36 14.03 -19.68
C VAL A 298 -1.57 15.42 -20.27
N ARG A 299 -2.64 15.63 -21.05
CA ARG A 299 -2.99 16.94 -21.61
C ARG A 299 -3.13 18.00 -20.51
N PHE A 300 -3.76 17.65 -19.40
CA PHE A 300 -3.96 18.59 -18.31
C PHE A 300 -2.65 19.01 -17.64
N VAL A 301 -1.71 18.07 -17.44
CA VAL A 301 -0.36 18.41 -16.97
C VAL A 301 0.38 19.29 -17.98
N SER A 302 0.30 18.99 -19.28
CA SER A 302 0.93 19.81 -20.32
C SER A 302 0.40 21.25 -20.31
N ILE A 303 -0.89 21.45 -20.07
CA ILE A 303 -1.51 22.78 -19.88
C ILE A 303 -0.91 23.51 -18.66
N TYR A 304 -0.80 22.83 -17.51
CA TYR A 304 -0.15 23.39 -16.32
C TYR A 304 1.29 23.80 -16.59
N ARG A 305 2.03 22.99 -17.35
CA ARG A 305 3.40 23.32 -17.76
C ARG A 305 3.44 24.59 -18.58
N GLN A 306 2.57 24.76 -19.59
CA GLN A 306 2.52 26.00 -20.38
C GLN A 306 2.25 27.22 -19.51
N PHE A 307 1.33 27.10 -18.54
CA PHE A 307 1.07 28.16 -17.58
C PHE A 307 2.31 28.53 -16.77
N HIS A 308 3.06 27.54 -16.25
CA HIS A 308 4.27 27.77 -15.46
C HIS A 308 5.47 28.28 -16.29
N LEU A 309 5.47 28.08 -17.60
CA LEU A 309 6.48 28.65 -18.51
C LEU A 309 6.16 30.08 -18.97
N GLY A 310 5.02 30.65 -18.57
CA GLY A 310 4.58 31.98 -19.02
C GLY A 310 3.80 31.99 -20.34
N ASN A 311 3.57 30.83 -20.95
CA ASN A 311 2.78 30.70 -22.18
C ASN A 311 1.28 30.69 -21.85
N HIS A 312 0.78 31.80 -21.31
CA HIS A 312 -0.58 31.88 -20.75
C HIS A 312 -1.68 31.72 -21.80
N GLU A 313 -1.48 32.25 -23.01
CA GLU A 313 -2.43 32.10 -24.13
C GLU A 313 -2.62 30.62 -24.50
N GLU A 314 -1.53 29.88 -24.63
CA GLU A 314 -1.52 28.44 -24.89
C GLU A 314 -2.24 27.66 -23.79
N ALA A 315 -1.99 28.01 -22.53
CA ALA A 315 -2.67 27.39 -21.40
C ALA A 315 -4.19 27.66 -21.42
N ILE A 316 -4.61 28.89 -21.72
CA ILE A 316 -6.03 29.26 -21.82
C ILE A 316 -6.72 28.49 -22.95
N ARG A 317 -6.09 28.41 -24.13
CA ARG A 317 -6.63 27.65 -25.27
C ARG A 317 -6.79 26.18 -24.92
N GLY A 318 -5.74 25.56 -24.39
CA GLY A 318 -5.79 24.15 -23.98
C GLY A 318 -6.84 23.86 -22.91
N LEU A 319 -7.05 24.78 -21.96
CA LEU A 319 -8.11 24.64 -20.93
C LEU A 319 -9.51 24.66 -21.55
N LYS A 320 -9.77 25.56 -22.50
CA LYS A 320 -11.08 25.64 -23.17
C LYS A 320 -11.37 24.43 -24.04
N GLU A 321 -10.34 23.88 -24.69
CA GLU A 321 -10.45 22.66 -25.50
C GLU A 321 -10.70 21.42 -24.62
N LEU A 322 -9.93 21.28 -23.52
CA LEU A 322 -10.02 20.12 -22.64
C LEU A 322 -11.23 20.15 -21.70
N PHE A 323 -11.65 21.35 -21.29
CA PHE A 323 -12.79 21.60 -20.41
C PHE A 323 -13.67 22.72 -20.96
N PRO A 324 -14.53 22.43 -21.98
CA PRO A 324 -15.47 23.41 -22.51
C PRO A 324 -16.38 24.00 -21.42
N PRO A 325 -16.93 25.22 -21.60
CA PRO A 325 -17.75 25.91 -20.59
C PRO A 325 -18.95 25.11 -20.07
N ASN A 326 -19.48 24.18 -20.89
CA ASN A 326 -20.65 23.35 -20.55
C ASN A 326 -20.26 22.00 -19.91
N THR A 327 -18.98 21.79 -19.58
CA THR A 327 -18.52 20.55 -18.93
C THR A 327 -19.17 20.43 -17.55
N GLN A 328 -19.86 19.33 -17.28
CA GLN A 328 -20.52 19.11 -16.01
C GLN A 328 -19.51 19.06 -14.86
N ASP A 329 -19.88 19.62 -13.71
CA ASP A 329 -19.06 19.65 -12.48
C ASP A 329 -18.80 18.24 -11.87
N LYS A 330 -19.31 17.17 -12.48
CA LYS A 330 -19.03 15.79 -12.08
C LYS A 330 -17.61 15.33 -12.46
N ASP A 331 -16.95 16.01 -13.39
CA ASP A 331 -15.56 15.74 -13.70
C ASP A 331 -14.64 16.35 -12.64
N LYS A 332 -13.86 15.50 -11.99
CA LYS A 332 -13.03 15.89 -10.83
C LYS A 332 -11.91 16.89 -11.14
N TYR A 333 -11.56 17.09 -12.41
CA TYR A 333 -10.57 18.10 -12.79
C TYR A 333 -11.17 19.49 -12.96
N VAL A 334 -12.49 19.62 -13.16
CA VAL A 334 -13.14 20.88 -13.54
C VAL A 334 -12.85 22.01 -12.55
N PHE A 335 -12.85 21.72 -11.24
CA PHE A 335 -12.52 22.74 -10.24
C PHE A 335 -11.07 23.24 -10.39
N ARG A 336 -10.10 22.32 -10.54
CA ARG A 336 -8.68 22.67 -10.77
C ARG A 336 -8.51 23.42 -12.09
N ALA A 337 -9.24 23.04 -13.14
CA ALA A 337 -9.19 23.66 -14.45
C ALA A 337 -9.75 25.09 -14.42
N LYS A 338 -10.90 25.31 -13.76
CA LYS A 338 -11.50 26.64 -13.54
C LYS A 338 -10.55 27.55 -12.74
N ALA A 339 -9.96 27.03 -11.67
CA ALA A 339 -8.98 27.77 -10.87
C ALA A 339 -7.74 28.17 -11.69
N LEU A 340 -7.18 27.25 -12.48
CA LEU A 340 -6.05 27.55 -13.36
C LEU A 340 -6.42 28.57 -14.45
N LEU A 341 -7.62 28.44 -15.05
CA LEU A 341 -8.09 29.35 -16.09
C LEU A 341 -8.17 30.78 -15.59
N LEU A 342 -8.73 31.00 -14.39
CA LEU A 342 -8.78 32.32 -13.75
C LEU A 342 -7.37 32.88 -13.55
N ARG A 343 -6.44 32.07 -13.03
CA ARG A 343 -5.04 32.48 -12.83
C ARG A 343 -4.34 32.81 -14.15
N ALA A 344 -4.60 32.03 -15.20
CA ALA A 344 -4.02 32.26 -16.52
C ALA A 344 -4.53 33.57 -17.15
N TYR A 345 -5.82 33.89 -17.00
CA TYR A 345 -6.35 35.19 -17.44
C TYR A 345 -5.74 36.37 -16.70
N VAL A 346 -5.63 36.28 -15.36
CA VAL A 346 -5.02 37.34 -14.54
C VAL A 346 -3.53 37.53 -14.83
N ALA A 347 -2.83 36.50 -15.30
CA ALA A 347 -1.43 36.59 -15.67
C ALA A 347 -1.21 37.08 -17.12
N TYR A 348 -2.21 36.89 -18.00
CA TYR A 348 -2.15 37.28 -19.40
C TYR A 348 -2.55 38.75 -19.65
N TYR A 349 -3.56 39.23 -18.93
CA TYR A 349 -4.04 40.62 -18.97
C TYR A 349 -3.46 41.41 -17.79
#